data_AF-A0A8J7Q9B7-F1
#
_entry.id   AF-A0A8J7Q9B7-F1
#
_cell.length_a   1.000
_cell.length_b   1.000
_cell.length_c   1.000
_cell.angle_alpha   90.00
_cell.angle_beta   90.00
_cell.angle_gamma   90.00
#
_symmetry.space_group_name_H-M   'P 1'
#
loop_
_entity.id
_entity.type
_entity.pdbx_description
1 polymer ?
#
loop_
_entity_poly.entity_id
_entity_poly.type
_entity_poly.pdbx_seq_one_letter_code
_entity_poly.pdbx_strand_id
1 'polypeptide(L)'
;MAGISVDMQRLSEHAKTLAAASQELAQCRDRIAVTISAEAFGQLGKAVRVEEAYASAAGALGGQLSRAINALASAADGLTEVAGGHASADEDNAALLRRVGRR
;
A
#
# COMPACT_ATOMS: atom_id res chain seq x y z
N MET A 1 -33.45 6.03 -9.36
CA MET A 1 -32.00 5.88 -9.58
C MET A 1 -31.50 4.88 -8.57
N ALA A 2 -31.09 3.69 -9.01
CA ALA A 2 -30.45 2.72 -8.11
C ALA A 2 -29.08 3.30 -7.75
N GLY A 3 -29.02 4.03 -6.64
CA GLY A 3 -27.76 4.50 -6.09
C GLY A 3 -26.90 3.30 -5.81
N ILE A 4 -25.65 3.33 -6.28
CA ILE A 4 -24.64 2.34 -5.89
C ILE A 4 -24.49 2.48 -4.37
N SER A 5 -25.09 1.57 -3.62
CA SER A 5 -24.92 1.49 -2.17
C SER A 5 -23.54 0.88 -1.92
N VAL A 6 -22.54 1.72 -1.72
CA VAL A 6 -21.18 1.29 -1.37
C VAL A 6 -21.16 0.95 0.12
N ASP A 7 -20.80 -0.29 0.45
CA ASP A 7 -20.59 -0.72 1.83
C ASP A 7 -19.30 -0.11 2.37
N MET A 8 -19.44 1.00 3.10
CA MET A 8 -18.30 1.76 3.63
C MET A 8 -17.53 1.01 4.71
N GLN A 9 -18.18 0.09 5.41
CA GLN A 9 -17.50 -0.75 6.39
C GLN A 9 -16.55 -1.71 5.66
N ARG A 10 -17.01 -2.36 4.60
CA ARG A 10 -16.15 -3.20 3.75
C ARG A 10 -15.03 -2.39 3.07
N LEU A 11 -15.32 -1.16 2.66
CA LEU A 11 -14.31 -0.27 2.06
C LEU A 11 -13.19 0.06 3.07
N SER A 12 -13.56 0.38 4.32
CA SER A 12 -12.62 0.65 5.40
C SER A 12 -11.79 -0.58 5.78
N GLU A 13 -12.41 -1.76 5.87
CA GLU A 13 -11.72 -3.02 6.13
C GLU A 13 -10.71 -3.33 5.01
N HIS A 14 -11.10 -3.14 3.75
CA HIS A 14 -10.23 -3.36 2.61
C HIS A 14 -9.05 -2.38 2.60
N ALA A 15 -9.27 -1.10 2.93
CA ALA A 15 -8.22 -0.11 3.06
C ALA A 15 -7.18 -0.51 4.13
N LYS A 16 -7.63 -1.03 5.28
CA LYS A 16 -6.74 -1.53 6.34
C LYS A 16 -5.92 -2.72 5.88
N THR A 17 -6.53 -3.67 5.17
CA THR A 17 -5.79 -4.80 4.58
C THR A 17 -4.71 -4.33 3.61
N LEU A 18 -5.03 -3.33 2.79
CA LEU A 18 -4.10 -2.79 1.81
C LEU A 18 -2.92 -2.05 2.46
N ALA A 19 -3.19 -1.31 3.53
CA ALA A 19 -2.16 -0.66 4.33
C ALA A 19 -1.26 -1.67 5.05
N ALA A 20 -1.83 -2.74 5.62
CA ALA A 20 -1.04 -3.80 6.26
C ALA A 20 -0.14 -4.52 5.24
N ALA A 21 -0.68 -4.86 4.06
CA ALA A 21 0.08 -5.50 3.00
C ALA A 21 1.23 -4.62 2.47
N SER A 22 1.01 -3.31 2.34
CA SER A 22 2.08 -2.39 1.91
C SER A 22 3.20 -2.29 2.96
N GLN A 23 2.85 -2.28 4.25
CA GLN A 23 3.82 -2.30 5.34
C GLN A 23 4.62 -3.61 5.41
N GLU A 24 3.97 -4.77 5.24
CA GLU A 24 4.65 -6.06 5.19
C GLU A 24 5.64 -6.13 4.02
N LEU A 25 5.23 -5.66 2.84
CA LEU A 25 6.10 -5.60 1.67
C LEU A 25 7.30 -4.66 1.87
N ALA A 26 7.11 -3.53 2.57
CA ALA A 26 8.20 -2.64 2.93
C ALA A 26 9.21 -3.32 3.87
N GLN A 27 8.74 -4.04 4.88
CA GLN A 27 9.61 -4.81 5.78
C GLN A 27 10.37 -5.91 5.05
N CYS A 28 9.71 -6.62 4.12
CA CYS A 28 10.36 -7.62 3.27
C CYS A 28 11.45 -7.00 2.39
N ARG A 29 11.17 -5.84 1.76
CA ARG A 29 12.16 -5.09 0.97
C ARG A 29 13.39 -4.76 1.82
N ASP A 30 13.18 -4.26 3.03
CA ASP A 30 14.28 -3.83 3.91
C ASP A 30 15.12 -5.03 4.38
N ARG A 31 14.52 -6.23 4.51
CA ARG A 31 15.25 -7.48 4.77
C ARG A 31 16.02 -8.01 3.56
N ILE A 32 15.49 -7.81 2.35
CA ILE A 32 16.13 -8.24 1.09
C ILE A 32 17.31 -7.34 0.73
N ALA A 33 17.35 -6.10 1.22
CA ALA A 33 18.47 -5.18 1.03
C ALA A 33 19.81 -5.65 1.63
N VAL A 34 19.85 -6.85 2.25
CA VAL A 34 21.10 -7.54 2.60
C VAL A 34 21.81 -7.95 1.31
N THR A 35 22.74 -7.11 0.88
CA THR A 35 23.48 -7.20 -0.38
C THR A 35 24.24 -8.52 -0.50
N ILE A 36 24.02 -9.26 -1.59
CA ILE A 36 24.93 -10.34 -1.99
C ILE A 36 26.24 -9.68 -2.41
N SER A 37 27.31 -9.86 -1.62
CA SER A 37 28.61 -9.26 -1.92
C SER A 37 29.25 -9.92 -3.16
N ALA A 38 30.11 -9.17 -3.86
CA ALA A 38 30.92 -9.64 -4.99
C ALA A 38 31.61 -11.00 -4.75
N GLU A 39 31.95 -11.28 -3.48
CA GLU A 39 32.64 -12.49 -3.06
C GLU A 39 31.78 -13.74 -3.22
N ALA A 40 30.45 -13.60 -3.15
CA ALA A 40 29.51 -14.70 -3.38
C ALA A 40 29.52 -15.22 -4.82
N PHE A 41 29.99 -14.40 -5.78
CA PHE A 41 30.07 -14.79 -7.20
C PHE A 41 31.42 -15.39 -7.60
N GLY A 42 32.40 -15.45 -6.68
CA GLY A 42 33.72 -16.00 -6.91
C GLY A 42 34.57 -15.23 -7.94
N GLN A 43 35.76 -15.75 -8.27
CA GLN A 43 36.69 -15.11 -9.21
C GLN A 43 36.16 -15.06 -10.65
N LEU A 44 35.43 -16.10 -11.08
CA LEU A 44 34.82 -16.15 -12.41
C LEU A 44 33.70 -15.11 -12.56
N GLY A 45 32.86 -14.95 -11.53
CA GLY A 45 31.81 -13.93 -11.52
C GLY A 45 32.35 -12.50 -11.56
N LYS A 46 33.52 -12.25 -10.94
CA LYS A 46 34.26 -10.98 -11.06
C LYS A 46 34.77 -10.73 -12.48
N ALA A 47 35.32 -11.75 -13.14
CA ALA A 47 35.84 -11.62 -14.51
C ALA A 47 34.73 -11.35 -15.55
N VAL A 48 33.52 -11.87 -15.33
CA VAL A 48 32.37 -11.73 -16.24
C VAL A 48 31.40 -10.63 -15.76
N ARG A 49 31.74 -9.87 -14.71
CA ARG A 49 30.94 -8.76 -14.15
C ARG A 49 29.49 -9.16 -13.79
N VAL A 50 29.31 -10.40 -13.33
CA VAL A 50 28.00 -10.96 -12.93
C VAL A 50 27.39 -10.18 -11.76
N GLU A 51 28.24 -9.65 -10.88
CA GLU A 51 27.85 -8.77 -9.79
C GLU A 51 27.13 -7.50 -10.30
N GLU A 52 27.65 -6.84 -11.34
CA GLU A 52 27.07 -5.62 -11.90
C GLU A 52 25.70 -5.91 -12.54
N ALA A 53 25.59 -7.03 -13.27
CA ALA A 53 24.33 -7.47 -13.86
C ALA A 53 23.29 -7.82 -12.78
N TYR A 54 23.70 -8.52 -11.72
CA TYR A 54 22.83 -8.86 -10.60
C TYR A 54 22.39 -7.60 -9.83
N ALA A 55 23.31 -6.67 -9.54
CA ALA A 55 23.00 -5.41 -8.88
C ALA A 55 22.03 -4.55 -9.70
N SER A 56 22.20 -4.51 -11.03
CA SER A 56 21.27 -3.83 -11.93
C SER A 56 19.87 -4.45 -11.90
N ALA A 57 19.76 -5.77 -12.00
CA ALA A 57 18.49 -6.48 -11.94
C ALA A 57 17.81 -6.32 -10.57
N ALA A 58 18.57 -6.44 -9.48
CA ALA A 58 18.09 -6.23 -8.12
C ALA A 58 17.62 -4.79 -7.90
N GLY A 59 18.33 -3.80 -8.44
CA GLY A 59 17.93 -2.40 -8.41
C GLY A 59 16.62 -2.15 -9.18
N ALA A 60 16.47 -2.75 -10.37
CA ALA A 60 15.24 -2.66 -11.15
C ALA A 60 14.04 -3.26 -10.41
N LEU A 61 14.20 -4.46 -9.86
CA LEU A 61 13.18 -5.16 -9.06
C LEU A 61 12.83 -4.39 -7.77
N GLY A 62 13.84 -3.89 -7.06
CA GLY A 62 13.65 -3.07 -5.85
C GLY A 62 12.91 -1.76 -6.16
N GLY A 63 13.19 -1.14 -7.30
CA GLY A 63 12.47 0.03 -7.79
C GLY A 63 11.01 -0.27 -8.15
N GLN A 64 10.74 -1.41 -8.79
CA GLN A 64 9.37 -1.87 -9.06
C GLN A 64 8.60 -2.14 -7.77
N LEU A 65 9.21 -2.85 -6.81
CA LEU A 65 8.62 -3.13 -5.50
C LEU A 65 8.29 -1.84 -4.74
N SER A 66 9.20 -0.86 -4.74
CA SER A 66 8.97 0.43 -4.08
C SER A 66 7.79 1.19 -4.69
N ARG A 67 7.65 1.20 -6.02
CA ARG A 67 6.48 1.80 -6.69
C ARG A 67 5.19 1.08 -6.33
N ALA A 68 5.20 -0.24 -6.27
CA ALA A 68 4.03 -1.03 -5.90
C ALA A 68 3.59 -0.74 -4.45
N ILE A 69 4.53 -0.70 -3.50
CA ILE A 69 4.26 -0.34 -2.09
C ILE A 69 3.59 1.03 -2.01
N ASN A 70 4.14 2.03 -2.71
CA ASN A 70 3.59 3.39 -2.69
C ASN A 70 2.17 3.43 -3.29
N ALA A 71 1.93 2.72 -4.40
CA ALA A 71 0.61 2.67 -5.02
C ALA A 71 -0.44 2.02 -4.09
N LEU A 72 -0.07 0.94 -3.39
CA LEU A 72 -0.94 0.28 -2.42
C LEU A 72 -1.24 1.19 -1.22
N ALA A 73 -0.23 1.91 -0.72
CA ALA A 73 -0.42 2.88 0.36
C ALA A 73 -1.35 4.03 -0.06
N SER A 74 -1.13 4.65 -1.23
CA SER A 74 -1.99 5.73 -1.73
C SER A 74 -3.43 5.27 -1.99
N ALA A 75 -3.61 4.04 -2.47
CA ALA A 75 -4.94 3.47 -2.62
C ALA A 75 -5.62 3.24 -1.26
N ALA A 76 -4.88 2.81 -0.23
CA ALA A 76 -5.42 2.64 1.12
C ALA A 76 -5.84 3.99 1.72
N ASP A 77 -5.04 5.04 1.53
CA ASP A 77 -5.35 6.39 1.97
C ASP A 77 -6.63 6.92 1.30
N GLY A 78 -6.73 6.80 -0.03
CA GLY A 78 -7.92 7.23 -0.77
C GLY A 78 -9.18 6.49 -0.38
N LEU A 79 -9.10 5.17 -0.16
CA LEU A 79 -10.23 4.37 0.33
C LEU A 79 -10.64 4.78 1.75
N THR A 80 -9.69 5.13 2.60
CA THR A 80 -9.94 5.61 3.97
C THR A 80 -10.60 6.98 3.96
N GLU A 81 -10.15 7.89 3.10
CA GLU A 81 -10.73 9.23 2.94
C GLU A 81 -12.18 9.16 2.49
N VAL A 82 -12.48 8.32 1.48
CA VAL A 82 -13.85 8.10 1.00
C VAL A 82 -14.74 7.53 2.10
N ALA A 83 -14.26 6.50 2.83
CA ALA A 83 -15.02 5.92 3.93
C ALA A 83 -15.28 6.92 5.06
N GLY A 84 -14.29 7.76 5.40
CA GLY A 84 -14.40 8.81 6.41
C GLY A 84 -15.38 9.92 6.01
N GLY A 85 -15.30 10.41 4.78
CA GLY A 85 -16.18 11.46 4.28
C GLY A 85 -17.67 11.06 4.30
N HIS A 86 -17.96 9.79 4.01
CA HIS A 86 -19.32 9.27 4.09
C HIS A 86 -19.81 9.04 5.53
N ALA A 87 -18.94 8.58 6.44
CA ALA A 87 -19.29 8.42 7.86
C ALA A 87 -19.65 9.76 8.52
N SER A 88 -18.90 10.83 8.24
CA SER A 88 -19.20 12.17 8.76
C SER A 88 -20.51 12.74 8.20
N ALA A 89 -20.79 12.52 6.91
CA ALA A 89 -22.04 12.97 6.29
C ALA A 89 -23.29 12.27 6.89
N ASP A 90 -23.19 10.99 7.23
CA ASP A 90 -24.26 10.26 7.90
C ASP A 90 -24.46 10.72 9.35
N GLU A 91 -23.39 11.03 10.07
CA GLU A 91 -23.45 11.52 11.45
C GLU A 91 -24.07 12.92 11.53
N ASP A 92 -23.71 13.81 10.59
CA ASP A 92 -24.30 15.14 10.45
C ASP A 92 -25.80 15.08 10.11
N ASN A 93 -26.18 14.17 9.19
CA ASN A 93 -27.59 13.95 8.85
C ASN A 93 -28.39 13.36 10.03
N ALA A 94 -27.80 12.43 10.79
CA ALA A 94 -28.41 11.88 11.99
C ALA A 94 -28.58 12.96 13.08
N ALA A 95 -27.60 13.86 13.25
CA ALA A 95 -27.69 14.99 14.17
C ALA A 95 -28.81 15.97 13.77
N LEU A 96 -28.94 16.27 12.46
CA LEU A 96 -30.03 17.10 11.94
C LEU A 96 -31.40 16.46 12.17
N LEU A 97 -31.56 15.17 11.90
CA LEU A 97 -32.81 14.43 12.15
C LEU A 97 -33.18 14.40 13.63
N ARG A 98 -32.21 14.16 14.53
CA ARG A 98 -32.42 14.23 16.00
C ARG A 98 -32.83 15.63 16.47
N ARG A 99 -32.39 16.69 15.77
CA ARG A 99 -32.75 18.08 16.07
C ARG A 99 -34.16 18.41 15.59
N VAL A 100 -34.59 17.85 14.47
CA VAL A 100 -35.94 18.05 13.91
C VAL A 100 -37.00 17.23 14.65
N GLY A 101 -36.71 16.00 15.04
CA GLY A 101 -37.64 15.13 15.79
C GLY A 101 -37.84 15.48 17.27
N ARG A 102 -37.18 16.53 17.78
CA ARG A 102 -37.33 17.01 19.16
C ARG A 102 -38.28 18.23 19.28
N ARG A 103 -39.02 18.53 18.21
CA ARG A 103 -40.04 19.59 18.15
C ARG A 103 -41.40 18.96 17.96
#